data_AF-A0A224A941-F1
#
_entry.id   AF-A0A224A941-F1
#
_cell.length_a   1.000
_cell.length_b   1.000
_cell.length_c   1.000
_cell.angle_alpha   90.00
_cell.angle_beta   90.00
_cell.angle_gamma   90.00
#
_symmetry.space_group_name_H-M   'P 1'
#
loop_
_entity.id
_entity.type
_entity.pdbx_description
1 polymer ?
#
loop_
_entity_poly.entity_id
_entity_poly.type
_entity_poly.pdbx_seq_one_letter_code
_entity_poly.pdbx_strand_id
1 'polypeptide(L)'
;MYDNSQGYKMEFFTCNITFLVYYFNFFYLNTTILSVFMVESKLEKENRGEIMAIPKYQYIKDELKNKIISGQFASGDKFYTEAELIAMYDVSSITVVRALNDLAKDGYIVRQQGKGTFVSRARKHKLVEFSDVEIFETKDDKVTVLSIERGNKLEYLEKLGLRGDQFYYKIERTRQTNGVTYIYHTSYIPEQYINANYPNLDYYSSIYKRFKLDYRIHMNDEHFEEINEIAFPTPEHVASVLGIDTQFPTVFQTKTTKLEATGQVLAYSETYKRADYYKIKFLSCNRGH
;
A
#
# COMPACT_ATOMS: atom_id res chain seq x y z
N MET A 1 61.05 36.45 -34.12
CA MET A 1 60.61 35.55 -35.21
C MET A 1 61.64 34.43 -35.31
N TYR A 2 61.15 33.23 -35.60
CA TYR A 2 61.77 31.92 -35.35
C TYR A 2 63.26 31.78 -35.71
N ASP A 3 63.97 31.12 -34.79
CA ASP A 3 65.38 30.74 -34.88
C ASP A 3 65.52 29.23 -35.17
N ASN A 4 66.47 28.96 -36.08
CA ASN A 4 67.31 27.78 -36.32
C ASN A 4 66.74 26.35 -36.29
N SER A 5 66.81 25.70 -37.47
CA SER A 5 66.93 24.25 -37.63
C SER A 5 68.28 23.92 -38.30
N GLN A 6 69.12 23.15 -37.60
CA GLN A 6 69.34 21.70 -37.76
C GLN A 6 70.43 21.35 -38.79
N GLY A 7 71.55 20.87 -38.27
CA GLY A 7 72.44 19.95 -38.96
C GLY A 7 72.71 18.76 -38.04
N TYR A 8 72.55 17.54 -38.54
CA TYR A 8 73.47 16.40 -38.45
C TYR A 8 72.79 15.13 -39.06
N LYS A 9 73.40 14.58 -40.12
CA LYS A 9 73.29 13.18 -40.60
C LYS A 9 74.22 12.31 -39.72
N MET A 10 74.16 10.98 -39.56
CA MET A 10 73.67 9.76 -40.23
C MET A 10 73.42 8.74 -39.07
N GLU A 11 72.74 7.59 -39.18
CA GLU A 11 73.13 6.39 -39.94
C GLU A 11 72.06 5.29 -39.75
N PHE A 12 71.92 4.40 -40.74
CA PHE A 12 70.94 3.32 -40.81
C PHE A 12 71.33 2.13 -39.91
N PHE A 13 70.37 1.59 -39.15
CA PHE A 13 70.36 0.19 -38.74
C PHE A 13 68.96 -0.38 -38.94
N THR A 14 68.81 -1.20 -39.98
CA THR A 14 67.65 -2.04 -40.22
C THR A 14 67.59 -3.14 -39.16
N CYS A 15 66.61 -3.10 -38.26
CA CYS A 15 66.31 -4.19 -37.33
C CYS A 15 64.85 -4.61 -37.47
N ASN A 16 64.64 -5.93 -37.57
CA ASN A 16 63.44 -6.63 -38.01
C ASN A 16 62.14 -6.21 -37.29
N ILE A 17 61.24 -5.55 -38.02
CA ILE A 17 59.87 -5.18 -37.59
C ILE A 17 58.97 -6.42 -37.35
N THR A 18 59.36 -7.60 -37.82
CA THR A 18 58.55 -8.82 -37.68
C THR A 18 58.58 -9.43 -36.27
N PHE A 19 59.62 -9.18 -35.47
CA PHE A 19 59.74 -9.77 -34.12
C PHE A 19 58.99 -8.96 -33.05
N LEU A 20 58.91 -7.63 -33.22
CA LEU A 20 58.23 -6.73 -32.29
C LEU A 20 56.70 -6.85 -32.38
N VAL A 21 56.15 -7.11 -33.57
CA VAL A 21 54.70 -7.25 -33.77
C VAL A 21 54.15 -8.56 -33.17
N TYR A 22 54.93 -9.64 -33.17
CA TYR A 22 54.54 -10.90 -32.54
C TYR A 22 54.59 -10.83 -31.01
N TYR A 23 55.61 -10.20 -30.43
CA TYR A 23 55.70 -10.03 -28.98
C TYR A 23 54.64 -9.06 -28.45
N PHE A 24 54.33 -7.99 -29.20
CA PHE A 24 53.29 -7.04 -28.82
C PHE A 24 51.88 -7.63 -28.90
N ASN A 25 51.58 -8.43 -29.95
CA ASN A 25 50.29 -9.14 -30.05
C ASN A 25 50.15 -10.26 -29.02
N PHE A 26 51.22 -11.01 -28.71
CA PHE A 26 51.16 -12.08 -27.71
C PHE A 26 51.02 -11.54 -26.28
N PHE A 27 51.61 -10.39 -25.98
CA PHE A 27 51.43 -9.71 -24.69
C PHE A 27 50.04 -9.07 -24.59
N TYR A 28 49.56 -8.38 -25.64
CA TYR A 28 48.21 -7.81 -25.63
C TYR A 28 47.14 -8.90 -25.50
N LEU A 29 47.17 -9.97 -26.32
CA LEU A 29 46.15 -11.01 -26.31
C LEU A 29 46.08 -11.75 -24.95
N ASN A 30 47.22 -12.02 -24.31
CA ASN A 30 47.25 -12.64 -22.98
C ASN A 30 46.78 -11.68 -21.88
N THR A 31 47.04 -10.38 -21.99
CA THR A 31 46.59 -9.39 -20.99
C THR A 31 45.08 -9.16 -21.11
N THR A 32 44.51 -9.12 -22.32
CA THR A 32 43.04 -9.05 -22.51
C THR A 32 42.36 -10.33 -22.06
N ILE A 33 42.87 -11.51 -22.43
CA ILE A 33 42.26 -12.80 -22.00
C ILE A 33 42.31 -12.95 -20.49
N LEU A 34 43.44 -12.63 -19.83
CA LEU A 34 43.53 -12.68 -18.37
C LEU A 34 42.60 -11.66 -17.71
N SER A 35 42.46 -10.45 -18.27
CA SER A 35 41.51 -9.44 -17.76
C SER A 35 40.05 -9.85 -17.94
N VAL A 36 39.69 -10.49 -19.06
CA VAL A 36 38.34 -11.00 -19.32
C VAL A 36 38.03 -12.19 -18.41
N PHE A 37 38.97 -13.13 -18.22
CA PHE A 37 38.81 -14.25 -17.28
C PHE A 37 38.73 -13.79 -15.82
N MET A 38 39.48 -12.74 -15.46
CA MET A 38 39.44 -12.14 -14.13
C MET A 38 38.17 -11.31 -13.91
N VAL A 39 37.59 -10.71 -14.95
CA VAL A 39 36.28 -10.03 -14.92
C VAL A 39 35.12 -11.04 -14.89
N GLU A 40 35.17 -12.11 -15.68
CA GLU A 40 34.16 -13.19 -15.66
C GLU A 40 34.17 -13.95 -14.34
N SER A 41 35.34 -14.30 -13.80
CA SER A 41 35.42 -14.96 -12.47
C SER A 41 35.04 -14.02 -11.31
N LYS A 42 35.17 -12.70 -11.48
CA LYS A 42 34.74 -11.69 -10.51
C LYS A 42 33.24 -11.40 -10.62
N LEU A 43 32.67 -11.40 -11.83
CA LEU A 43 31.23 -11.36 -12.09
C LEU A 43 30.52 -12.66 -11.66
N GLU A 44 31.15 -13.83 -11.79
CA GLU A 44 30.64 -15.09 -11.24
C GLU A 44 30.75 -15.14 -9.71
N LYS A 45 31.79 -14.54 -9.11
CA LYS A 45 31.92 -14.43 -7.65
C LYS A 45 31.00 -13.36 -7.05
N GLU A 46 30.75 -12.25 -7.74
CA GLU A 46 29.78 -11.21 -7.35
C GLU A 46 28.34 -11.71 -7.53
N ASN A 47 28.00 -12.40 -8.64
CA ASN A 47 26.66 -13.01 -8.82
C ASN A 47 26.37 -14.19 -7.89
N ARG A 48 27.40 -14.90 -7.37
CA ARG A 48 27.20 -15.92 -6.33
C ARG A 48 26.97 -15.34 -4.93
N GLY A 49 27.28 -14.05 -4.72
CA GLY A 49 27.03 -13.35 -3.46
C GLY A 49 25.63 -12.74 -3.32
N GLU A 50 24.89 -12.61 -4.44
CA GLU A 50 23.58 -11.96 -4.50
C GLU A 50 22.41 -12.90 -4.81
N ILE A 51 22.59 -14.22 -4.75
CA ILE A 51 21.45 -15.10 -4.43
C ILE A 51 21.21 -14.94 -2.94
N MET A 52 20.46 -13.91 -2.55
CA MET A 52 19.94 -13.74 -1.20
C MET A 52 19.33 -15.07 -0.77
N ALA A 53 20.04 -15.83 0.06
CA ALA A 53 19.59 -17.12 0.54
C ALA A 53 18.30 -16.86 1.31
N ILE A 54 17.15 -17.10 0.66
CA ILE A 54 15.84 -16.86 1.24
C ILE A 54 15.83 -17.58 2.59
N PRO A 55 15.63 -16.86 3.71
CA PRO A 55 15.65 -17.48 5.01
C PRO A 55 14.70 -18.68 5.05
N LYS A 56 15.12 -19.81 5.65
CA LYS A 56 14.33 -21.06 5.62
C LYS A 56 12.88 -20.87 6.07
N TYR A 57 12.63 -20.00 7.07
CA TYR A 57 11.27 -19.71 7.52
C TYR A 57 10.41 -19.03 6.43
N GLN A 58 11.03 -18.16 5.61
CA GLN A 58 10.36 -17.43 4.53
C GLN A 58 10.00 -18.39 3.40
N TYR A 59 10.92 -19.28 3.03
CA TYR A 59 10.64 -20.36 2.06
C TYR A 59 9.47 -21.25 2.51
N ILE A 60 9.48 -21.70 3.77
CA ILE A 60 8.38 -22.51 4.33
C ILE A 60 7.07 -21.72 4.32
N LYS A 61 7.09 -20.46 4.75
CA LYS A 61 5.90 -19.58 4.74
C LYS A 61 5.32 -19.47 3.33
N ASP A 62 6.14 -19.22 2.32
CA ASP A 62 5.69 -19.02 0.94
C ASP A 62 5.16 -20.31 0.32
N GLU A 63 5.79 -21.46 0.58
CA GLU A 63 5.29 -22.76 0.11
C GLU A 63 3.94 -23.11 0.75
N LEU A 64 3.82 -22.97 2.08
CA LEU A 64 2.56 -23.18 2.81
C LEU A 64 1.45 -22.23 2.35
N LYS A 65 1.78 -20.96 2.13
CA LYS A 65 0.87 -19.96 1.55
C LYS A 65 0.40 -20.39 0.16
N ASN A 66 1.29 -20.86 -0.70
CA ASN A 66 0.94 -21.31 -2.03
C ASN A 66 0.00 -22.52 -2.01
N LYS A 67 0.19 -23.48 -1.08
CA LYS A 67 -0.76 -24.60 -0.89
C LYS A 67 -2.17 -24.12 -0.53
N ILE A 68 -2.28 -23.08 0.30
CA ILE A 68 -3.57 -22.49 0.66
C ILE A 68 -4.20 -21.79 -0.55
N ILE A 69 -3.40 -21.00 -1.28
CA ILE A 69 -3.89 -20.20 -2.44
C ILE A 69 -4.26 -21.10 -3.63
N SER A 70 -3.55 -22.20 -3.84
CA SER A 70 -3.83 -23.16 -4.92
C SER A 70 -5.08 -24.01 -4.67
N GLY A 71 -5.67 -23.92 -3.46
CA GLY A 71 -6.86 -24.68 -3.09
C GLY A 71 -6.57 -26.11 -2.61
N GLN A 72 -5.31 -26.44 -2.26
CA GLN A 72 -5.00 -27.72 -1.63
C GLN A 72 -5.68 -27.87 -0.25
N PHE A 73 -5.99 -26.75 0.40
CA PHE A 73 -6.78 -26.69 1.62
C PHE A 73 -8.01 -25.81 1.41
N ALA A 74 -9.17 -26.27 1.87
CA ALA A 74 -10.38 -25.47 1.92
C ALA A 74 -10.39 -24.54 3.16
N SER A 75 -11.20 -23.49 3.09
CA SER A 75 -11.40 -22.57 4.21
C SER A 75 -11.96 -23.30 5.43
N GLY A 76 -11.24 -23.25 6.55
CA GLY A 76 -11.60 -23.93 7.79
C GLY A 76 -11.02 -25.34 7.94
N ASP A 77 -10.29 -25.85 6.94
CA ASP A 77 -9.60 -27.14 7.07
C ASP A 77 -8.54 -27.09 8.17
N LYS A 78 -8.32 -28.25 8.81
CA LYS A 78 -7.20 -28.41 9.71
C LYS A 78 -5.91 -28.33 8.89
N PHE A 79 -5.03 -27.43 9.30
CA PHE A 79 -3.73 -27.22 8.68
C PHE A 79 -2.67 -28.07 9.39
N TYR A 80 -1.45 -28.11 8.83
CA TYR A 80 -0.34 -28.85 9.42
C TYR A 80 -0.03 -28.39 10.85
N THR A 81 0.36 -29.36 11.68
CA THR A 81 0.91 -29.16 13.01
C THR A 81 2.39 -28.80 12.94
N GLU A 82 2.92 -28.21 14.02
CA GLU A 82 4.34 -27.89 14.10
C GLU A 82 5.23 -29.13 13.96
N ALA A 83 4.83 -30.25 14.59
CA ALA A 83 5.57 -31.51 14.51
C ALA A 83 5.63 -32.06 13.07
N GLU A 84 4.52 -31.99 12.33
CA GLU A 84 4.48 -32.39 10.92
C GLU A 84 5.40 -31.52 10.07
N LEU A 85 5.38 -30.20 10.27
CA LEU A 85 6.22 -29.27 9.51
C LEU A 85 7.72 -29.45 9.85
N ILE A 86 8.06 -29.70 11.12
CA ILE A 86 9.44 -29.99 11.53
C ILE A 86 9.95 -31.24 10.79
N ALA A 87 9.15 -32.30 10.74
CA ALA A 87 9.50 -33.54 10.04
C ALA A 87 9.57 -33.36 8.51
N MET A 88 8.65 -32.60 7.92
CA MET A 88 8.58 -32.42 6.46
C MET A 88 9.71 -31.58 5.89
N TYR A 89 10.15 -30.53 6.59
CA TYR A 89 11.19 -29.61 6.08
C TYR A 89 12.56 -29.81 6.72
N ASP A 90 12.70 -30.71 7.70
CA ASP A 90 13.94 -30.97 8.44
C ASP A 90 14.57 -29.67 8.99
N VAL A 91 13.79 -28.95 9.82
CA VAL A 91 14.18 -27.66 10.39
C VAL A 91 13.89 -27.57 11.88
N SER A 92 14.58 -26.66 12.57
CA SER A 92 14.32 -26.36 13.97
C SER A 92 12.90 -25.83 14.21
N SER A 93 12.32 -26.18 15.36
CA SER A 93 11.00 -25.69 15.81
C SER A 93 10.85 -24.17 15.70
N ILE A 94 11.87 -23.38 16.05
CA ILE A 94 11.80 -21.91 15.99
C ILE A 94 11.54 -21.37 14.57
N THR A 95 12.02 -22.08 13.54
CA THR A 95 11.82 -21.74 12.13
C THR A 95 10.37 -21.97 11.71
N VAL A 96 9.79 -23.11 12.10
CA VAL A 96 8.39 -23.46 11.82
C VAL A 96 7.43 -22.54 12.58
N VAL A 97 7.70 -22.30 13.87
CA VAL A 97 6.91 -21.41 14.70
C VAL A 97 6.89 -20.01 14.10
N ARG A 98 8.05 -19.49 13.64
CA ARG A 98 8.13 -18.21 12.94
C ARG A 98 7.32 -18.20 11.65
N ALA A 99 7.51 -19.20 10.78
CA ALA A 99 6.77 -19.29 9.51
C ALA A 99 5.24 -19.30 9.73
N LEU A 100 4.77 -20.11 10.68
CA LEU A 100 3.35 -20.18 11.04
C LEU A 100 2.84 -18.90 11.73
N ASN A 101 3.65 -18.25 12.58
CA ASN A 101 3.29 -16.97 13.19
C ASN A 101 3.08 -15.90 12.12
N ASP A 102 4.00 -15.83 11.15
CA ASP A 102 3.91 -14.88 10.05
C ASP A 102 2.71 -15.20 9.14
N LEU A 103 2.45 -16.49 8.88
CA LEU A 103 1.29 -16.95 8.11
C LEU A 103 -0.05 -16.63 8.81
N ALA A 104 -0.08 -16.72 10.15
CA ALA A 104 -1.22 -16.36 10.99
C ALA A 104 -1.41 -14.84 11.09
N LYS A 105 -0.31 -14.07 11.19
CA LYS A 105 -0.30 -12.61 11.15
C LYS A 105 -0.87 -12.09 9.82
N ASP A 106 -0.43 -12.68 8.71
CA ASP A 106 -0.98 -12.41 7.38
C ASP A 106 -2.43 -12.93 7.26
N GLY A 107 -2.88 -13.79 8.19
CA GLY A 107 -4.25 -14.22 8.32
C GLY A 107 -4.69 -15.30 7.33
N TYR A 108 -3.74 -16.05 6.77
CA TYR A 108 -4.01 -17.26 5.99
C TYR A 108 -4.40 -18.45 6.86
N ILE A 109 -3.97 -18.46 8.13
CA ILE A 109 -4.31 -19.48 9.12
C ILE A 109 -4.75 -18.84 10.44
N VAL A 110 -5.47 -19.61 11.26
CA VAL A 110 -5.88 -19.25 12.62
C VAL A 110 -5.46 -20.38 13.55
N ARG A 111 -4.80 -20.05 14.65
CA ARG A 111 -4.48 -21.02 15.71
C ARG A 111 -5.58 -21.02 16.76
N GLN A 112 -6.07 -22.20 17.08
CA GLN A 112 -7.04 -22.41 18.15
C GLN A 112 -6.35 -23.22 19.26
N GLN A 113 -6.23 -22.63 20.45
CA GLN A 113 -5.57 -23.25 21.58
C GLN A 113 -6.19 -24.62 21.89
N GLY A 114 -5.35 -25.66 21.99
CA GLY A 114 -5.77 -27.05 22.23
C GLY A 114 -6.47 -27.75 21.05
N LYS A 115 -6.76 -27.05 19.96
CA LYS A 115 -7.47 -27.62 18.78
C LYS A 115 -6.59 -27.72 17.53
N GLY A 116 -5.55 -26.89 17.44
CA GLY A 116 -4.57 -26.89 16.35
C GLY A 116 -4.64 -25.64 15.46
N THR A 117 -4.04 -25.74 14.28
CA THR A 117 -3.99 -24.67 13.28
C THR A 117 -5.01 -24.97 12.18
N PHE A 118 -5.74 -23.95 11.72
CA PHE A 118 -6.77 -24.08 10.70
C PHE A 118 -6.58 -23.04 9.60
N VAL A 119 -6.94 -23.36 8.36
CA VAL A 119 -6.97 -22.38 7.27
C VAL A 119 -8.04 -21.34 7.54
N SER A 120 -7.65 -20.08 7.42
CA SER A 120 -8.52 -18.94 7.68
C SER A 120 -9.74 -18.95 6.76
N ARG A 121 -10.91 -18.67 7.33
CA ARG A 121 -12.15 -18.44 6.57
C ARG A 121 -12.24 -17.03 6.01
N ALA A 122 -11.39 -16.12 6.48
CA ALA A 122 -11.35 -14.76 5.97
C ALA A 122 -10.71 -14.78 4.56
N ARG A 123 -11.35 -14.12 3.60
CA ARG A 123 -10.81 -13.93 2.24
C ARG A 123 -9.68 -12.89 2.23
N LYS A 124 -8.65 -13.10 3.04
CA LYS A 124 -7.48 -12.21 3.09
C LYS A 124 -6.63 -12.42 1.84
N HIS A 125 -6.13 -11.32 1.27
CA HIS A 125 -5.21 -11.30 0.11
C HIS A 125 -5.76 -11.72 -1.26
N LYS A 126 -7.09 -11.87 -1.42
CA LYS A 126 -7.68 -11.96 -2.75
C LYS A 126 -7.85 -10.56 -3.30
N LEU A 127 -7.02 -10.18 -4.28
CA LEU A 127 -7.20 -8.92 -4.99
C LEU A 127 -8.56 -8.93 -5.69
N VAL A 128 -9.34 -7.89 -5.44
CA VAL A 128 -10.66 -7.68 -6.03
C VAL A 128 -10.74 -6.25 -6.51
N GLU A 129 -11.39 -6.05 -7.63
CA GLU A 129 -11.92 -4.74 -7.98
C GLU A 129 -13.10 -4.45 -7.06
N PHE A 130 -13.03 -3.31 -6.40
CA PHE A 130 -14.06 -2.78 -5.52
C PHE A 130 -14.79 -1.65 -6.24
N SER A 131 -16.12 -1.66 -6.17
CA SER A 131 -16.95 -0.54 -6.62
C SER A 131 -18.08 -0.30 -5.63
N ASP A 132 -18.21 0.94 -5.13
CA ASP A 132 -19.46 1.42 -4.53
C ASP A 132 -20.45 1.62 -5.67
N VAL A 133 -21.55 0.87 -5.64
CA VAL A 133 -22.56 0.89 -6.70
C VAL A 133 -23.62 1.89 -6.30
N GLU A 134 -23.66 3.01 -7.01
CA GLU A 134 -24.79 3.95 -6.93
C GLU A 134 -26.06 3.21 -7.39
N ILE A 135 -26.99 2.97 -6.46
CA ILE A 135 -28.23 2.21 -6.70
C ILE A 135 -29.33 3.10 -7.28
N PHE A 136 -29.07 4.40 -7.42
CA PHE A 136 -30.04 5.43 -7.77
C PHE A 136 -29.39 6.44 -8.73
N GLU A 137 -30.21 7.15 -9.51
CA GLU A 137 -29.69 8.23 -10.35
C GLU A 137 -29.17 9.39 -9.48
N THR A 138 -27.91 9.74 -9.67
CA THR A 138 -27.22 10.85 -8.98
C THR A 138 -27.30 12.18 -9.73
N LYS A 139 -28.13 12.27 -10.79
CA LYS A 139 -28.27 13.50 -11.60
C LYS A 139 -28.63 14.73 -10.75
N ASP A 140 -29.35 14.54 -9.64
CA ASP A 140 -29.77 15.58 -8.71
C ASP A 140 -29.07 15.48 -7.33
N ASP A 141 -27.88 14.87 -7.24
CA ASP A 141 -27.13 14.80 -5.97
C ASP A 141 -26.73 16.21 -5.50
N LYS A 142 -27.27 16.62 -4.36
CA LYS A 142 -27.02 17.90 -3.72
C LYS A 142 -26.28 17.68 -2.41
N VAL A 143 -25.12 18.31 -2.29
CA VAL A 143 -24.38 18.38 -1.03
C VAL A 143 -24.71 19.67 -0.30
N THR A 144 -25.02 19.58 0.99
CA THR A 144 -25.21 20.74 1.87
C THR A 144 -24.20 20.67 3.01
N VAL A 145 -23.48 21.76 3.29
CA VAL A 145 -22.57 21.87 4.44
C VAL A 145 -23.36 22.43 5.62
N LEU A 146 -23.47 21.66 6.70
CA LEU A 146 -24.24 22.01 7.89
C LEU A 146 -23.43 22.88 8.86
N SER A 147 -22.17 22.51 9.09
CA SER A 147 -21.30 23.16 10.06
C SER A 147 -19.82 23.03 9.67
N ILE A 148 -19.03 24.00 10.13
CA ILE A 148 -17.56 23.98 10.10
C ILE A 148 -17.10 24.48 11.47
N GLU A 149 -16.56 23.58 12.28
CA GLU A 149 -16.22 23.86 13.68
C GLU A 149 -14.76 23.50 13.97
N ARG A 150 -14.04 24.42 14.60
CA ARG A 150 -12.68 24.17 15.09
C ARG A 150 -12.74 23.35 16.38
N GLY A 151 -11.96 22.28 16.46
CA GLY A 151 -11.94 21.35 17.59
C GLY A 151 -10.55 20.86 17.97
N ASN A 152 -10.43 20.30 19.18
CA ASN A 152 -9.19 19.75 19.74
C ASN A 152 -9.43 18.54 20.67
N LYS A 153 -10.51 17.77 20.46
CA LYS A 153 -10.78 16.59 21.30
C LYS A 153 -9.73 15.51 21.06
N LEU A 154 -9.20 14.93 22.15
CA LEU A 154 -8.09 13.97 22.12
C LEU A 154 -8.36 12.78 21.17
N GLU A 155 -9.58 12.23 21.20
CA GLU A 155 -10.00 11.13 20.33
C GLU A 155 -9.71 11.37 18.84
N TYR A 156 -10.00 12.58 18.35
CA TYR A 156 -9.79 12.94 16.95
C TYR A 156 -8.36 13.40 16.68
N LEU A 157 -7.67 13.98 17.67
CA LEU A 157 -6.25 14.28 17.56
C LEU A 157 -5.43 13.00 17.34
N GLU A 158 -5.71 11.94 18.09
CA GLU A 158 -5.04 10.64 17.93
C GLU A 158 -5.27 10.04 16.54
N LYS A 159 -6.52 10.06 16.05
CA LYS A 159 -6.86 9.57 14.69
C LYS A 159 -6.18 10.38 13.59
N LEU A 160 -5.95 11.67 13.81
CA LEU A 160 -5.26 12.57 12.88
C LEU A 160 -3.73 12.59 13.05
N GLY A 161 -3.18 11.90 14.06
CA GLY A 161 -1.76 11.95 14.38
C GLY A 161 -1.30 13.35 14.83
N LEU A 162 -2.19 14.11 15.48
CA LEU A 162 -1.93 15.47 15.97
C LEU A 162 -1.57 15.45 17.46
N ARG A 163 -0.77 16.44 17.87
CA ARG A 163 -0.45 16.71 19.27
C ARG A 163 -1.62 17.37 20.00
N GLY A 164 -1.62 17.29 21.32
CA GLY A 164 -2.65 17.86 22.21
C GLY A 164 -2.86 19.38 22.11
N ASP A 165 -1.88 20.11 21.59
CA ASP A 165 -1.91 21.57 21.38
C ASP A 165 -2.30 21.98 19.95
N GLN A 166 -2.53 21.00 19.06
CA GLN A 166 -2.94 21.23 17.69
C GLN A 166 -4.46 21.15 17.55
N PHE A 167 -4.96 21.60 16.39
CA PHE A 167 -6.38 21.71 16.12
C PHE A 167 -6.75 21.07 14.78
N TYR A 168 -8.01 20.69 14.68
CA TYR A 168 -8.64 20.25 13.45
C TYR A 168 -9.93 21.02 13.24
N TYR A 169 -10.50 20.91 12.04
CA TYR A 169 -11.84 21.35 11.73
C TYR A 169 -12.74 20.15 11.48
N LYS A 170 -13.88 20.13 12.16
CA LYS A 170 -14.99 19.21 11.97
C LYS A 170 -15.95 19.85 10.97
N ILE A 171 -16.18 19.17 9.84
CA ILE A 171 -17.06 19.63 8.77
C ILE A 171 -18.18 18.61 8.61
N GLU A 172 -19.41 19.01 8.92
CA GLU A 172 -20.60 18.17 8.81
C GLU A 172 -21.34 18.50 7.51
N ARG A 173 -21.70 17.48 6.74
CA ARG A 173 -22.32 17.62 5.42
C ARG A 173 -23.37 16.56 5.21
N THR A 174 -24.40 16.86 4.42
CA THR A 174 -25.38 15.89 3.97
C THR A 174 -25.35 15.74 2.46
N ARG A 175 -25.73 14.55 1.97
CA ARG A 175 -26.07 14.35 0.57
C ARG A 175 -27.55 14.03 0.42
N GLN A 176 -28.15 14.66 -0.57
CA GLN A 176 -29.56 14.54 -0.88
C GLN A 176 -29.75 14.22 -2.34
N THR A 177 -30.65 13.28 -2.64
CA THR A 177 -31.13 13.02 -4.00
C THR A 177 -32.65 12.83 -3.94
N ASN A 178 -33.38 13.38 -4.90
CA ASN A 178 -34.86 13.31 -4.93
C ASN A 178 -35.52 13.74 -3.60
N GLY A 179 -34.95 14.75 -2.93
CA GLY A 179 -35.44 15.25 -1.63
C GLY A 179 -35.13 14.36 -0.42
N VAL A 180 -34.44 13.24 -0.61
CA VAL A 180 -34.09 12.29 0.45
C VAL A 180 -32.65 12.49 0.89
N THR A 181 -32.43 12.79 2.17
CA THR A 181 -31.10 12.77 2.78
C THR A 181 -30.65 11.32 2.96
N TYR A 182 -29.59 10.93 2.25
CA TYR A 182 -29.14 9.53 2.25
C TYR A 182 -27.74 9.32 2.80
N ILE A 183 -26.96 10.40 2.94
CA ILE A 183 -25.68 10.36 3.63
C ILE A 183 -25.56 11.53 4.60
N TYR A 184 -25.04 11.23 5.78
CA TYR A 184 -24.50 12.18 6.73
C TYR A 184 -22.99 11.96 6.87
N HIS A 185 -22.20 12.96 6.51
CA HIS A 185 -20.74 12.93 6.54
C HIS A 185 -20.21 13.88 7.61
N THR A 186 -19.27 13.40 8.41
CA THR A 186 -18.45 14.20 9.30
C THR A 186 -16.99 14.03 8.90
N SER A 187 -16.31 15.11 8.52
CA SER A 187 -14.90 15.10 8.14
C SER A 187 -14.09 15.90 9.15
N TYR A 188 -13.03 15.29 9.67
CA TYR A 188 -12.04 15.91 10.57
C TYR A 188 -10.78 16.16 9.75
N ILE A 189 -10.41 17.43 9.62
CA ILE A 189 -9.29 17.87 8.77
C ILE A 189 -8.31 18.66 9.63
N PRO A 190 -7.01 18.32 9.66
CA PRO A 190 -6.00 19.11 10.36
C PRO A 190 -6.05 20.57 9.94
N GLU A 191 -5.90 21.49 10.89
CA GLU A 191 -6.02 22.94 10.64
C GLU A 191 -5.14 23.46 9.50
N GLN A 192 -3.95 22.88 9.31
CA GLN A 192 -3.05 23.22 8.20
C GLN A 192 -3.62 22.97 6.79
N TYR A 193 -4.68 22.17 6.68
CA TYR A 193 -5.39 21.89 5.43
C TYR A 193 -6.75 22.60 5.34
N ILE A 194 -6.96 23.65 6.14
CA ILE A 194 -8.15 24.50 6.12
C ILE A 194 -7.77 25.88 5.60
N ASN A 195 -8.40 26.30 4.51
CA ASN A 195 -8.26 27.66 4.01
C ASN A 195 -8.93 28.63 4.98
N ALA A 196 -8.15 29.42 5.74
CA ALA A 196 -8.68 30.36 6.72
C ALA A 196 -9.61 31.45 6.15
N ASN A 197 -9.61 31.67 4.83
CA ASN A 197 -10.39 32.69 4.14
C ASN A 197 -11.55 32.10 3.31
N TYR A 198 -12.11 30.96 3.71
CA TYR A 198 -13.26 30.40 2.98
C TYR A 198 -14.46 31.38 3.02
N PRO A 199 -15.13 31.63 1.89
CA PRO A 199 -16.16 32.67 1.79
C PRO A 199 -17.48 32.30 2.49
N ASN A 200 -17.81 31.01 2.55
CA ASN A 200 -19.04 30.47 3.15
C ASN A 200 -18.88 28.95 3.38
N LEU A 201 -19.91 28.33 3.97
CA LEU A 201 -19.91 26.88 4.24
C LEU A 201 -19.81 26.04 2.96
N ASP A 202 -20.52 26.43 1.90
CA ASP A 202 -20.58 25.70 0.62
C ASP A 202 -19.21 25.57 -0.07
N TYR A 203 -18.23 26.37 0.33
CA TYR A 203 -16.83 26.22 -0.06
C TYR A 203 -16.32 24.78 0.14
N TYR A 204 -16.73 24.14 1.25
CA TYR A 204 -16.35 22.77 1.61
C TYR A 204 -17.38 21.70 1.18
N SER A 205 -18.32 22.03 0.28
CA SER A 205 -19.24 21.05 -0.32
C SER A 205 -18.51 19.84 -0.92
N SER A 206 -17.31 20.02 -1.46
CA SER A 206 -16.41 18.92 -1.86
C SER A 206 -15.02 19.07 -1.25
N ILE A 207 -14.75 18.26 -0.22
CA ILE A 207 -13.44 18.20 0.45
C ILE A 207 -12.32 17.87 -0.54
N TYR A 208 -12.51 16.87 -1.40
CA TYR A 208 -11.49 16.45 -2.37
C TYR A 208 -11.16 17.57 -3.36
N LYS A 209 -12.18 18.33 -3.79
CA LYS A 209 -11.98 19.52 -4.63
C LYS A 209 -11.17 20.59 -3.88
N ARG A 210 -11.41 20.79 -2.58
CA ARG A 210 -10.64 21.75 -1.76
C ARG A 210 -9.19 21.33 -1.59
N PHE A 211 -8.91 20.07 -1.25
CA PHE A 211 -7.54 19.56 -1.21
C PHE A 211 -6.79 19.77 -2.53
N LYS A 212 -7.46 19.50 -3.66
CA LYS A 212 -6.88 19.70 -4.99
C LYS A 212 -6.61 21.17 -5.32
N LEU A 213 -7.58 22.06 -5.10
CA LEU A 213 -7.46 23.46 -5.51
C LEU A 213 -6.59 24.28 -4.56
N ASP A 214 -6.71 24.04 -3.26
CA ASP A 214 -6.09 24.88 -2.23
C ASP A 214 -4.67 24.39 -1.90
N TYR A 215 -4.43 23.07 -1.98
CA TYR A 215 -3.17 22.44 -1.57
C TYR A 215 -2.50 21.61 -2.68
N ARG A 216 -3.11 21.49 -3.86
CA ARG A 216 -2.61 20.64 -4.98
C ARG A 216 -2.45 19.16 -4.60
N ILE A 217 -3.25 18.69 -3.64
CA ILE A 217 -3.25 17.30 -3.19
C ILE A 217 -4.41 16.56 -3.86
N HIS A 218 -4.08 15.47 -4.56
CA HIS A 218 -5.05 14.62 -5.26
C HIS A 218 -5.43 13.43 -4.37
N MET A 219 -6.36 13.62 -3.43
CA MET A 219 -6.72 12.61 -2.43
C MET A 219 -7.11 11.23 -2.98
N ASN A 220 -7.57 11.13 -4.23
CA ASN A 220 -7.91 9.84 -4.86
C ASN A 220 -6.68 8.96 -5.12
N ASP A 221 -5.51 9.58 -5.25
CA ASP A 221 -4.24 8.91 -5.54
C ASP A 221 -3.49 8.54 -4.24
N GLU A 222 -3.98 9.03 -3.09
CA GLU A 222 -3.35 8.87 -1.79
C GLU A 222 -3.79 7.57 -1.09
N HIS A 223 -2.95 7.07 -0.19
CA HIS A 223 -3.26 5.87 0.59
C HIS A 223 -4.42 6.13 1.55
N PHE A 224 -5.37 5.19 1.61
CA PHE A 224 -6.45 5.23 2.58
C PHE A 224 -6.73 3.87 3.22
N GLU A 225 -7.23 3.92 4.44
CA GLU A 225 -7.85 2.80 5.14
C GLU A 225 -9.33 3.13 5.35
N GLU A 226 -10.21 2.18 5.01
CA GLU A 226 -11.66 2.36 5.09
C GLU A 226 -12.30 1.12 5.70
N ILE A 227 -13.18 1.34 6.68
CA ILE A 227 -13.91 0.30 7.39
C ILE A 227 -15.40 0.62 7.26
N ASN A 228 -16.19 -0.37 6.86
CA ASN A 228 -17.64 -0.28 6.71
C ASN A 228 -18.30 -1.27 7.67
N GLU A 229 -19.18 -0.78 8.54
CA GLU A 229 -19.90 -1.54 9.56
C GLU A 229 -21.39 -1.19 9.54
N ILE A 230 -22.23 -2.05 10.12
CA ILE A 230 -23.65 -1.72 10.32
C ILE A 230 -23.79 -1.03 11.68
N ALA A 231 -24.35 0.18 11.69
CA ALA A 231 -24.80 0.85 12.89
C ALA A 231 -26.29 0.56 13.09
N PHE A 232 -26.61 -0.19 14.15
CA PHE A 232 -27.97 -0.53 14.53
C PHE A 232 -28.10 -0.70 16.05
N PRO A 233 -29.05 -0.01 16.73
CA PRO A 233 -29.90 1.04 16.16
C PRO A 233 -29.08 2.24 15.68
N THR A 234 -29.63 3.01 14.74
CA THR A 234 -28.97 4.23 14.26
C THR A 234 -28.97 5.29 15.37
N PRO A 235 -27.84 5.96 15.66
CA PRO A 235 -27.78 6.99 16.70
C PRO A 235 -28.82 8.10 16.49
N GLU A 236 -29.42 8.59 17.56
CA GLU A 236 -30.56 9.54 17.50
C GLU A 236 -30.26 10.78 16.64
N HIS A 237 -29.10 11.40 16.84
CA HIS A 237 -28.70 12.58 16.07
C HIS A 237 -28.55 12.28 14.57
N VAL A 238 -28.03 11.10 14.22
CA VAL A 238 -27.89 10.65 12.82
C VAL A 238 -29.26 10.40 12.22
N ALA A 239 -30.15 9.70 12.95
CA ALA A 239 -31.49 9.40 12.51
C ALA A 239 -32.29 10.69 12.23
N SER A 240 -32.15 11.69 13.11
CA SER A 240 -32.73 13.02 12.93
C SER A 240 -32.23 13.73 11.66
N VAL A 241 -30.90 13.75 11.42
CA VAL A 241 -30.32 14.39 10.23
C VAL A 241 -30.71 13.66 8.93
N LEU A 242 -30.79 12.33 8.97
CA LEU A 242 -31.19 11.50 7.82
C LEU A 242 -32.71 11.47 7.60
N GLY A 243 -33.51 11.94 8.54
CA GLY A 243 -34.98 11.88 8.47
C GLY A 243 -35.52 10.44 8.50
N ILE A 244 -34.91 9.58 9.31
CA ILE A 244 -35.26 8.16 9.46
C ILE A 244 -35.59 7.83 10.92
N ASP A 245 -36.23 6.68 11.14
CA ASP A 245 -36.42 6.09 12.47
C ASP A 245 -35.10 5.50 13.00
N THR A 246 -34.88 5.49 14.32
CA THR A 246 -33.66 4.89 14.92
C THR A 246 -33.56 3.38 14.68
N GLN A 247 -34.70 2.71 14.43
CA GLN A 247 -34.78 1.31 14.04
C GLN A 247 -34.51 1.09 12.54
N PHE A 248 -34.22 2.13 11.78
CA PHE A 248 -33.73 2.00 10.41
C PHE A 248 -32.20 1.84 10.42
N PRO A 249 -31.62 0.76 9.87
CA PRO A 249 -30.18 0.53 9.91
C PRO A 249 -29.42 1.49 9.00
N THR A 250 -28.21 1.85 9.41
CA THR A 250 -27.27 2.63 8.60
C THR A 250 -25.95 1.88 8.43
N VAL A 251 -25.26 2.14 7.34
CA VAL A 251 -23.86 1.76 7.18
C VAL A 251 -23.02 2.88 7.75
N PHE A 252 -22.25 2.56 8.80
CA PHE A 252 -21.24 3.42 9.38
C PHE A 252 -19.90 3.13 8.72
N GLN A 253 -19.36 4.12 8.04
CA GLN A 253 -18.10 4.06 7.35
C GLN A 253 -17.11 5.00 8.03
N THR A 254 -15.93 4.48 8.37
CA THR A 254 -14.78 5.31 8.77
C THR A 254 -13.73 5.25 7.68
N LYS A 255 -13.09 6.38 7.39
CA LYS A 255 -12.03 6.47 6.39
C LYS A 255 -10.92 7.40 6.87
N THR A 256 -9.69 6.92 6.80
CA THR A 256 -8.48 7.72 7.07
C THR A 256 -7.67 7.81 5.79
N THR A 257 -7.39 9.02 5.30
CA THR A 257 -6.54 9.24 4.11
C THR A 257 -5.22 9.85 4.56
N LYS A 258 -4.10 9.32 4.06
CA LYS A 258 -2.74 9.74 4.42
C LYS A 258 -1.97 10.15 3.17
N LEU A 259 -1.20 11.22 3.27
CA LEU A 259 -0.30 11.68 2.23
C LEU A 259 0.84 10.67 2.07
N GLU A 260 0.97 10.04 0.90
CA GLU A 260 1.93 8.95 0.67
C GLU A 260 3.38 9.38 0.96
N ALA A 261 3.74 10.60 0.53
CA ALA A 261 5.10 11.11 0.66
C ALA A 261 5.59 11.29 2.12
N THR A 262 4.68 11.48 3.08
CA THR A 262 5.03 11.83 4.47
C THR A 262 4.39 10.95 5.52
N GLY A 263 3.35 10.19 5.16
CA GLY A 263 2.49 9.47 6.10
C GLY A 263 1.55 10.37 6.92
N GLN A 264 1.57 11.70 6.71
CA GLN A 264 0.71 12.63 7.42
C GLN A 264 -0.77 12.36 7.09
N VAL A 265 -1.63 12.35 8.11
CA VAL A 265 -3.08 12.20 7.91
C VAL A 265 -3.63 13.48 7.27
N LEU A 266 -4.25 13.34 6.11
CA LEU A 266 -4.93 14.43 5.40
C LEU A 266 -6.32 14.66 5.97
N ALA A 267 -7.06 13.57 6.20
CA ALA A 267 -8.40 13.62 6.76
C ALA A 267 -8.78 12.30 7.42
N TYR A 268 -9.57 12.40 8.48
CA TYR A 268 -10.35 11.30 9.03
C TYR A 268 -11.83 11.61 8.81
N SER A 269 -12.63 10.65 8.37
CA SER A 269 -14.07 10.87 8.16
C SER A 269 -14.90 9.74 8.72
N GLU A 270 -16.04 10.13 9.27
CA GLU A 270 -17.13 9.28 9.75
C GLU A 270 -18.33 9.54 8.84
N THR A 271 -18.96 8.49 8.34
CA THR A 271 -20.07 8.60 7.40
C THR A 271 -21.16 7.62 7.76
N TYR A 272 -22.38 8.12 7.91
CA TYR A 272 -23.57 7.29 8.01
C TYR A 272 -24.32 7.35 6.67
N LYS A 273 -24.44 6.21 6.02
CA LYS A 273 -25.20 6.04 4.77
C LYS A 273 -26.44 5.21 5.07
N ARG A 274 -27.61 5.62 4.58
CA ARG A 274 -28.82 4.81 4.72
C ARG A 274 -28.60 3.44 4.07
N ALA A 275 -29.04 2.36 4.73
CA ALA A 275 -28.83 1.01 4.24
C ALA A 275 -29.47 0.74 2.87
N ASP A 276 -30.61 1.38 2.56
CA ASP A 276 -31.29 1.28 1.26
C ASP A 276 -30.58 2.04 0.12
N TYR A 277 -29.55 2.84 0.45
CA TYR A 277 -28.69 3.53 -0.52
C TYR A 277 -27.29 2.88 -0.63
N TYR A 278 -27.01 1.78 0.07
CA TYR A 278 -25.69 1.15 0.12
C TYR A 278 -25.63 -0.18 -0.62
N LYS A 279 -24.70 -0.30 -1.57
CA LYS A 279 -24.41 -1.54 -2.29
C LYS A 279 -22.94 -1.58 -2.69
N ILE A 280 -22.27 -2.64 -2.26
CA ILE A 280 -20.89 -2.92 -2.60
C ILE A 280 -20.82 -4.07 -3.60
N LYS A 281 -19.99 -3.93 -4.64
CA LYS A 281 -19.69 -5.02 -5.58
C LYS A 281 -18.20 -5.32 -5.54
N PHE A 282 -17.89 -6.60 -5.37
CA PHE A 282 -16.54 -7.12 -5.51
C PHE A 282 -16.46 -8.00 -6.75
N LEU A 283 -15.48 -7.72 -7.62
CA LEU A 283 -15.14 -8.57 -8.75
C LEU A 283 -13.75 -9.13 -8.51
N SER A 284 -13.62 -10.45 -8.42
CA SER A 284 -12.28 -11.05 -8.49
C SER A 284 -11.89 -11.22 -9.94
N CYS A 285 -10.75 -10.65 -10.34
CA CYS A 285 -10.17 -10.95 -11.65
C CYS A 285 -9.85 -12.46 -11.74
N ASN A 286 -10.24 -13.11 -12.85
CA ASN A 286 -9.68 -14.41 -13.18
C ASN A 286 -8.21 -14.19 -13.53
N ARG A 287 -7.31 -14.91 -12.86
CA ARG A 287 -5.93 -15.03 -13.35
C ARG A 287 -6.04 -15.78 -14.68
N GLY A 288 -5.78 -15.10 -15.79
CA GLY A 288 -5.57 -15.76 -17.07
C GLY A 288 -4.48 -16.82 -16.88
N HIS A 289 -4.78 -18.04 -17.31
CA HIS A 289 -3.77 -19.05 -17.59
C HIS A 289 -3.00 -18.68 -18.85
#